data_AF-A0A1S2MFR1-F1
#
_entry.id   AF-A0A1S2MFR1-F1
#
_cell.length_a   1.000
_cell.length_b   1.000
_cell.length_c   1.000
_cell.angle_alpha   90.00
_cell.angle_beta   90.00
_cell.angle_gamma   90.00
#
_symmetry.space_group_name_H-M   'P 1'
#
loop_
_entity.id
_entity.type
_entity.pdbx_description
1 polymer ?
#
loop_
_entity_poly.entity_id
_entity_poly.type
_entity_poly.pdbx_seq_one_letter_code
_entity_poly.pdbx_strand_id
1 'polypeptide(L)'
;MTTLILILILIISIADNLLRKRLVTGMFKSLQETDAEKVYLGLRVIFTVVFIPLIVFVYKTYDYSVIKWVYVVAMITFLSSQSLIERKYLEGKKHIATISLMAIGIIAILSIFGINGY
;
A
#
# COMPACT_ATOMS: atom_id res chain seq x y z
N MET A 1 13.11 2.30 -13.48
CA MET A 1 11.73 2.57 -13.00
C MET A 1 11.24 1.54 -11.98
N THR A 2 11.19 0.25 -12.31
CA THR A 2 10.81 -0.83 -11.37
C THR A 2 11.59 -0.81 -10.07
N THR A 3 12.91 -0.63 -10.13
CA THR A 3 13.78 -0.51 -8.96
C THR A 3 13.42 0.69 -8.06
N LEU A 4 13.10 1.84 -8.65
CA LEU A 4 12.64 3.03 -7.90
C LEU A 4 11.29 2.80 -7.22
N ILE A 5 10.36 2.12 -7.89
CA ILE A 5 9.06 1.75 -7.32
C ILE A 5 9.24 0.75 -6.18
N LEU A 6 10.15 -0.23 -6.33
CA LEU A 6 10.46 -1.18 -5.25
C LEU A 6 11.06 -0.47 -4.03
N ILE A 7 12.00 0.46 -4.24
CA ILE A 7 12.57 1.30 -3.18
C ILE A 7 11.46 2.13 -2.50
N LEU A 8 10.54 2.71 -3.28
CA LEU A 8 9.39 3.45 -2.76
C LEU A 8 8.50 2.58 -1.87
N ILE A 9 8.14 1.38 -2.33
CA ILE A 9 7.33 0.43 -1.56
C ILE A 9 8.05 0.06 -0.25
N LEU A 10 9.37 -0.09 -0.30
CA LEU A 10 10.20 -0.40 0.86
C LEU A 10 10.20 0.76 1.87
N ILE A 11 10.36 2.00 1.40
CA ILE A 11 10.27 3.22 2.22
C ILE A 11 8.89 3.34 2.87
N ILE A 12 7.82 3.13 2.09
CA ILE A 12 6.44 3.21 2.60
C ILE A 12 6.18 2.11 3.63
N SER A 13 6.72 0.91 3.43
CA SER A 13 6.62 -0.18 4.40
C SER A 13 7.35 0.14 5.70
N ILE A 14 8.55 0.74 5.63
CA ILE A 14 9.30 1.19 6.80
C ILE A 14 8.56 2.35 7.50
N ALA A 15 8.04 3.31 6.75
CA ALA A 15 7.28 4.43 7.27
C ALA A 15 5.99 3.97 7.96
N ASP A 16 5.25 3.03 7.37
CA ASP A 16 4.07 2.42 7.99
C ASP A 16 4.44 1.73 9.31
N ASN A 17 5.57 1.01 9.35
CA ASN A 17 6.03 0.34 10.55
C ASN A 17 6.48 1.33 11.65
N LEU A 18 7.12 2.44 11.28
CA LEU A 18 7.50 3.52 12.20
C LEU A 18 6.28 4.28 12.72
N LEU A 19 5.32 4.60 11.85
CA LEU A 19 4.07 5.27 12.19
C LEU A 19 3.21 4.39 13.10
N ARG A 20 3.16 3.07 12.83
CA ARG A 20 2.56 2.05 13.70
C ARG A 20 3.12 2.10 15.12
N LYS A 21 4.43 2.27 15.27
CA LYS A 21 5.09 2.34 16.58
C LYS A 21 4.83 3.65 17.34
N ARG A 22 4.57 4.76 16.63
CA ARG A 22 4.54 6.10 17.24
C ARG A 22 3.14 6.68 17.49
N LEU A 23 2.14 6.25 16.73
CA LEU A 23 0.77 6.81 16.78
C LEU A 23 -0.22 6.01 17.66
N VAL A 24 0.23 4.90 18.27
CA VAL A 24 -0.61 4.01 19.08
C VAL A 24 -0.21 4.17 20.56
N THR A 25 -0.88 5.09 21.26
CA THR A 25 -0.69 5.41 22.69
C THR A 25 -1.55 4.53 23.62
N GLY A 26 -1.82 3.28 23.26
CA GLY A 26 -2.60 2.34 24.06
C GLY A 26 -2.50 0.94 23.44
N MET A 27 -2.24 -0.07 24.29
CA MET A 27 -1.96 -1.48 23.95
C MET A 27 -1.63 -1.75 22.48
N PHE A 28 -0.35 -2.00 22.19
CA PHE A 28 0.10 -2.64 20.95
C PHE A 28 -0.81 -3.83 20.64
N LYS A 29 -1.84 -3.58 19.83
CA LYS A 29 -2.59 -4.60 19.14
C LYS A 29 -2.31 -4.29 17.68
N SER A 30 -1.32 -4.99 17.14
CA SER A 30 -1.18 -5.08 15.71
C SER A 30 -2.44 -5.76 15.13
N LEU A 31 -2.70 -5.59 13.83
CA LEU A 31 -3.79 -6.36 13.20
C LEU A 31 -3.61 -7.88 13.38
N GLN A 32 -2.38 -8.34 13.62
CA GLN A 32 -2.05 -9.74 13.90
C GLN A 32 -2.43 -10.19 15.31
N GLU A 33 -2.62 -9.26 16.25
CA GLU A 33 -2.98 -9.55 17.65
C GLU A 33 -4.49 -9.37 17.90
N THR A 34 -5.27 -9.21 16.83
CA THR A 34 -6.73 -9.03 16.85
C THR A 34 -7.40 -10.08 15.98
N ASP A 35 -8.71 -10.30 16.16
CA ASP A 35 -9.52 -11.14 15.28
C ASP A 35 -9.46 -10.72 13.79
N ALA A 36 -8.95 -9.52 13.51
CA ALA A 36 -8.69 -9.02 12.17
C ALA A 36 -7.51 -9.70 11.46
N GLU A 37 -6.69 -10.51 12.15
CA GLU A 37 -5.49 -11.12 11.59
C GLU A 37 -5.82 -11.94 10.34
N LYS A 38 -6.83 -12.81 10.43
CA LYS A 38 -7.27 -13.65 9.31
C LYS A 38 -7.76 -12.84 8.13
N VAL A 39 -8.47 -11.73 8.39
CA VAL A 39 -8.98 -10.82 7.36
C VAL A 39 -7.84 -10.08 6.69
N TYR A 40 -6.86 -9.62 7.46
CA TYR A 40 -5.69 -8.91 6.96
C TYR A 40 -4.76 -9.83 6.16
N LEU A 41 -4.51 -11.06 6.63
CA LEU A 41 -3.78 -12.09 5.89
C LEU A 41 -4.51 -12.45 4.59
N GLY A 42 -5.83 -12.66 4.65
CA GLY A 42 -6.65 -12.93 3.47
C GLY A 42 -6.55 -11.81 2.44
N LEU A 43 -6.69 -10.55 2.86
CA LEU A 43 -6.49 -9.39 2.00
C LEU A 43 -5.11 -9.41 1.35
N ARG A 44 -4.05 -9.65 2.14
CA ARG A 44 -2.66 -9.64 1.65
C ARG A 44 -2.40 -10.77 0.65
N VAL A 45 -2.95 -11.97 0.89
CA VAL A 45 -2.84 -13.11 -0.01
C VAL A 45 -3.59 -12.84 -1.31
N ILE A 46 -4.84 -12.39 -1.25
CA ILE A 46 -5.63 -12.03 -2.44
C ILE A 46 -4.88 -10.97 -3.25
N PHE A 47 -4.36 -9.95 -2.58
CA PHE A 47 -3.62 -8.87 -3.23
C PHE A 47 -2.36 -9.39 -3.93
N THR A 48 -1.60 -10.26 -3.27
CA THR A 48 -0.40 -10.88 -3.83
C THR A 48 -0.72 -11.75 -5.05
N VAL A 49 -1.76 -12.58 -4.97
CA VAL A 49 -2.15 -13.52 -6.04
C VAL A 49 -2.77 -12.79 -7.25
N VAL A 50 -3.45 -11.67 -7.05
CA VAL A 50 -4.08 -10.92 -8.15
C VAL A 50 -3.10 -9.91 -8.77
N PHE A 51 -2.43 -9.09 -7.96
CA PHE A 51 -1.65 -7.97 -8.47
C PHE A 51 -0.26 -8.38 -8.98
N ILE A 52 0.37 -9.42 -8.44
CA ILE A 52 1.68 -9.85 -8.97
C ILE A 52 1.57 -10.35 -10.42
N PRO A 53 0.66 -11.28 -10.76
CA PRO A 53 0.49 -11.72 -12.15
C PRO A 53 0.02 -10.58 -13.06
N LEU A 54 -0.86 -9.70 -12.58
CA LEU A 54 -1.33 -8.54 -13.33
C LEU A 54 -0.16 -7.61 -13.69
N ILE A 55 0.72 -7.31 -12.74
CA ILE A 55 1.93 -6.51 -12.99
C ILE A 55 2.81 -7.22 -14.03
N VAL A 56 3.08 -8.52 -13.88
CA VAL A 56 3.90 -9.27 -14.85
C VAL A 56 3.29 -9.24 -16.26
N PHE A 57 1.97 -9.36 -16.37
CA PHE A 57 1.26 -9.30 -17.65
C PHE A 57 1.36 -7.90 -18.28
N VAL A 58 1.11 -6.86 -17.50
CA VAL A 58 1.14 -5.47 -17.98
C VAL A 58 2.56 -5.03 -18.34
N TYR A 59 3.59 -5.56 -17.67
CA TYR A 59 4.98 -5.32 -18.09
C TYR A 59 5.31 -5.88 -19.47
N LYS A 60 4.59 -6.91 -19.95
CA LYS A 60 4.80 -7.43 -21.31
C LYS A 60 4.24 -6.53 -22.40
N THR A 61 3.31 -5.64 -22.10
CA THR A 61 2.72 -4.74 -23.10
C THR A 61 3.59 -3.51 -23.37
N TYR A 62 4.60 -3.24 -22.52
CA TYR A 62 5.52 -2.09 -22.59
C TYR A 62 4.83 -0.71 -22.65
N ASP A 63 3.52 -0.63 -22.38
CA ASP A 63 2.78 0.62 -22.30
C ASP A 63 2.94 1.22 -20.90
N TYR A 64 3.83 2.20 -20.77
CA TYR A 64 4.13 2.87 -19.51
C TYR A 64 2.94 3.64 -18.93
N SER A 65 2.00 4.10 -19.76
CA SER A 65 0.77 4.74 -19.29
C SER A 65 -0.11 3.73 -18.57
N VAL A 66 -0.29 2.54 -19.16
CA VAL A 66 -1.06 1.45 -18.54
C VAL A 66 -0.36 0.95 -17.27
N ILE A 67 0.97 0.76 -17.30
CA ILE A 67 1.76 0.33 -16.13
C ILE A 67 1.57 1.33 -14.96
N LYS A 68 1.65 2.63 -15.24
CA LYS A 68 1.45 3.70 -14.23
C LYS A 68 0.11 3.55 -13.52
N TRP A 69 -0.98 3.44 -14.27
CA TRP A 69 -2.32 3.35 -13.71
C TRP A 69 -2.56 2.05 -12.95
N VAL A 70 -1.95 0.93 -13.38
CA VAL A 70 -2.01 -0.33 -12.63
C VAL A 70 -1.37 -0.19 -11.26
N TYR A 71 -0.22 0.48 -11.14
CA TYR A 71 0.41 0.76 -9.84
C TYR A 71 -0.44 1.67 -8.95
N VAL A 72 -1.03 2.73 -9.52
CA VAL A 72 -1.90 3.65 -8.77
C VAL A 72 -3.15 2.92 -8.25
N VAL A 73 -3.84 2.15 -9.10
CA VAL A 73 -5.03 1.37 -8.72
C VAL A 73 -4.68 0.32 -7.67
N ALA A 74 -3.54 -0.36 -7.82
CA ALA A 74 -3.07 -1.31 -6.83
C ALA A 74 -2.90 -0.64 -5.46
N MET A 75 -2.20 0.49 -5.43
CA MET A 75 -1.92 1.20 -4.20
C MET A 75 -3.18 1.72 -3.50
N ILE A 76 -4.11 2.30 -4.27
CA ILE A 76 -5.40 2.77 -3.75
C ILE A 76 -6.17 1.61 -3.14
N THR A 77 -6.30 0.50 -3.88
CA THR A 77 -7.10 -0.65 -3.46
C THR A 77 -6.53 -1.29 -2.19
N PHE A 78 -5.22 -1.46 -2.12
CA PHE A 78 -4.55 -2.05 -0.96
C PHE A 78 -4.69 -1.17 0.28
N LEU A 79 -4.28 0.11 0.20
CA LEU A 79 -4.24 1.00 1.35
C LEU A 79 -5.62 1.45 1.80
N SER A 80 -6.59 1.56 0.90
CA SER A 80 -8.00 1.81 1.26
C SER A 80 -8.57 0.62 2.02
N SER A 81 -8.35 -0.61 1.54
CA SER A 81 -8.80 -1.82 2.23
C SER A 81 -8.14 -1.96 3.60
N GLN A 82 -6.85 -1.69 3.70
CA GLN A 82 -6.13 -1.66 4.98
C GLN A 82 -6.70 -0.60 5.92
N SER A 83 -6.93 0.63 5.46
CA SER A 83 -7.50 1.72 6.28
C SER A 83 -8.89 1.37 6.82
N LEU A 84 -9.74 0.70 6.04
CA LEU A 84 -11.06 0.25 6.48
C LEU A 84 -10.97 -0.80 7.60
N ILE A 85 -10.05 -1.77 7.45
CA ILE A 85 -9.80 -2.77 8.50
C ILE A 85 -9.25 -2.09 9.75
N GLU A 86 -8.29 -1.19 9.61
CA GLU A 86 -7.71 -0.46 10.73
C GLU A 86 -8.74 0.41 11.45
N ARG A 87 -9.66 1.05 10.72
CA ARG A 87 -10.76 1.82 11.31
C ARG A 87 -11.72 0.95 12.11
N LYS A 88 -11.95 -0.29 11.67
CA LYS A 88 -12.91 -1.21 12.31
C LYS A 88 -12.33 -1.94 13.51
N TYR A 89 -11.04 -2.29 13.47
CA TYR A 89 -10.42 -3.20 14.44
C TYR A 89 -9.36 -2.56 15.34
N LEU A 90 -8.92 -1.33 15.06
CA LEU A 90 -7.93 -0.63 15.88
C LEU A 90 -8.49 0.68 16.41
N GLU A 91 -8.31 0.93 17.70
CA GLU A 91 -8.64 2.20 18.32
C GLU A 91 -7.56 3.25 17.97
N GLY A 92 -7.98 4.46 17.60
CA GLY A 92 -7.11 5.61 17.36
C GLY A 92 -7.05 6.12 15.91
N LYS A 93 -6.09 7.02 15.66
CA LYS A 93 -5.95 7.77 14.39
C LYS A 93 -5.12 7.04 13.32
N LYS A 94 -4.90 5.74 13.47
CA LYS A 94 -4.03 4.96 12.60
C LYS A 94 -4.53 4.88 11.15
N HIS A 95 -5.85 4.74 10.98
CA HIS A 95 -6.51 4.79 9.67
C HIS A 95 -6.22 6.09 8.89
N ILE A 96 -6.02 7.21 9.59
CA ILE A 96 -5.65 8.52 9.01
C ILE A 96 -4.22 8.46 8.48
N ALA A 97 -3.30 7.85 9.22
CA ALA A 97 -1.91 7.70 8.77
C ALA A 97 -1.80 6.84 7.51
N THR A 98 -2.57 5.76 7.41
CA THR A 98 -2.61 4.92 6.20
C THR A 98 -3.16 5.67 4.99
N ILE A 99 -4.20 6.50 5.17
CA ILE A 99 -4.73 7.35 4.09
C ILE A 99 -3.71 8.41 3.67
N SER A 100 -3.02 9.03 4.63
CA SER A 100 -1.95 9.99 4.33
C SER A 100 -0.79 9.35 3.57
N LEU A 101 -0.37 8.14 3.97
CA LEU A 101 0.63 7.36 3.25
C LEU A 101 0.17 6.99 1.84
N MET A 102 -1.11 6.68 1.65
CA MET A 102 -1.69 6.45 0.33
C MET A 102 -1.56 7.67 -0.57
N ALA A 103 -1.92 8.86 -0.08
CA ALA A 103 -1.79 10.10 -0.84
C ALA A 103 -0.34 10.38 -1.23
N ILE A 104 0.60 10.27 -0.29
CA ILE A 104 2.04 10.47 -0.54
C ILE A 104 2.55 9.46 -1.58
N GLY A 105 2.15 8.20 -1.46
CA GLY A 105 2.55 7.14 -2.37
C GLY A 105 2.05 7.33 -3.79
N ILE A 106 0.79 7.75 -3.97
CA ILE A 106 0.22 8.06 -5.29
C ILE A 106 0.99 9.22 -5.93
N ILE A 107 1.21 10.31 -5.18
CA ILE A 107 1.99 11.45 -5.67
C ILE A 107 3.37 10.99 -6.11
N ALA A 108 4.06 10.18 -5.30
CA ALA A 108 5.38 9.69 -5.62
C ALA A 108 5.39 8.78 -6.87
N ILE A 109 4.41 7.89 -7.05
CA ILE A 109 4.28 7.09 -8.27
C ILE A 109 4.10 8.01 -9.49
N LEU A 110 3.17 8.96 -9.42
CA LEU A 110 2.93 9.90 -10.53
C LEU A 110 4.16 10.74 -10.84
N SER A 111 4.91 11.20 -9.83
CA SER A 111 6.16 11.93 -10.02
C SER A 111 7.25 11.07 -10.64
N ILE A 112 7.40 9.80 -10.23
CA ILE A 112 8.38 8.89 -10.83
C ILE A 112 8.07 8.69 -12.32
N PHE A 113 6.81 8.50 -12.69
CA PHE A 113 6.45 8.36 -14.10
C PHE A 113 6.61 9.67 -14.89
N GLY A 114 6.18 10.80 -14.32
CA GLY A 114 6.32 12.12 -14.93
C GLY A 114 7.77 12.53 -15.17
N ILE A 115 8.70 12.25 -14.24
CA ILE A 115 10.14 12.52 -14.41
C ILE A 115 10.74 11.69 -15.54
N ASN A 116 10.21 10.49 -15.79
CA ASN A 116 10.69 9.63 -16.87
C ASN A 116 9.99 9.92 -18.22
N GLY A 117 9.11 10.93 -18.30
CA GLY A 117 8.45 11.35 -19.53
C GLY A 117 7.18 10.56 -19.91
N TYR A 118 6.54 9.89 -18.94
CA TYR A 118 5.36 9.02 -19.16
C TYR A 118 4.15 9.34 -18.28
#